data_AF-A0A4U8YMG7-F1
#
_entry.id   AF-A0A4U8YMG7-F1
#
_cell.length_a   1.000
_cell.length_b   1.000
_cell.length_c   1.000
_cell.angle_alpha   90.00
_cell.angle_beta   90.00
_cell.angle_gamma   90.00
#
_symmetry.space_group_name_H-M   'P 1'
#
loop_
_entity.id
_entity.type
_entity.pdbx_description
1 polymer ?
#
loop_
_entity_poly.entity_id
_entity_poly.type
_entity_poly.pdbx_seq_one_letter_code
_entity_poly.pdbx_strand_id
1 'polypeptide(L)'
;MSDPGKNKLSKEFKIYIFSRVGLAVIATLVVLWGGAKLFYFFTGSDEHPSPYHQVVDNNPTLKSADHALKKMLDTSHPEATVTGEQSHDAAEPAAHDVADTHGAPAAAHGGAAAKDHEATLHVDTQTHETASEDGHSSLEQDVADLFPNAVRGTAFVTALIEPLDYELSQRSLGWRPNDVFTLFTDNVENYQLGVLEVTRRTTEKLVERIARTGSTIKFDKNLNLARAKFNNDPKKYWLPAPEKSYAQAIEELKTYRERLNSNKATFHSRADNLIPLLSSFENLLGDCDDDLVKTHEESGAPVSTFKADDYFYYAQGVSRAMATILEAVMVDFAPVLDSRGAANDLHHAVLMLQHATELDPLVVQESDYSGFFANHRANMAAFISHARAYIQFVIKTMST
;
A
#
# COMPACT_ATOMS: atom_id res chain seq x y z
N MET A 1 -25.50 -46.06 -66.97
CA MET A 1 -26.30 -44.82 -66.86
C MET A 1 -26.04 -44.21 -65.49
N SER A 2 -25.19 -43.19 -65.41
CA SER A 2 -24.93 -42.47 -64.16
C SER A 2 -26.01 -41.42 -63.97
N ASP A 3 -26.77 -41.54 -62.88
CA ASP A 3 -27.88 -40.65 -62.54
C ASP A 3 -27.36 -39.21 -62.23
N PRO A 4 -27.67 -38.21 -63.07
CA PRO A 4 -27.16 -36.86 -62.92
C PRO A 4 -27.81 -36.09 -61.74
N GLY A 5 -28.88 -36.61 -61.12
CA GLY A 5 -29.59 -35.94 -60.02
C GLY A 5 -28.87 -36.03 -58.66
N LYS A 6 -28.18 -37.14 -58.38
CA LYS A 6 -27.51 -37.36 -57.07
C LYS A 6 -26.29 -36.46 -56.85
N ASN A 7 -25.55 -36.13 -57.91
CA ASN A 7 -24.38 -35.26 -57.81
C ASN A 7 -24.74 -33.80 -57.50
N LYS A 8 -25.89 -33.32 -57.96
CA LYS A 8 -26.33 -31.93 -57.76
C LYS A 8 -26.77 -31.67 -56.32
N LEU A 9 -27.54 -32.60 -55.73
CA LEU A 9 -27.94 -32.56 -54.31
C LEU A 9 -26.73 -32.63 -53.36
N SER A 10 -25.68 -33.41 -53.69
CA SER A 10 -24.47 -33.46 -52.88
C SER A 10 -23.64 -32.17 -52.94
N LYS A 11 -23.64 -31.48 -54.09
CA LYS A 11 -22.95 -30.19 -54.25
C LYS A 11 -23.68 -29.07 -53.53
N GLU A 12 -25.00 -28.97 -53.67
CA GLU A 12 -25.79 -27.95 -53.00
C GLU A 12 -25.80 -28.15 -51.47
N PHE A 13 -25.85 -29.40 -51.00
CA PHE A 13 -25.72 -29.71 -49.58
C PHE A 13 -24.32 -29.38 -49.02
N LYS A 14 -23.24 -29.66 -49.76
CA LYS A 14 -21.89 -29.27 -49.36
C LYS A 14 -21.72 -27.76 -49.32
N ILE A 15 -22.25 -27.02 -50.29
CA ILE A 15 -22.21 -25.54 -50.31
C ILE A 15 -23.01 -24.96 -49.14
N TYR A 16 -24.16 -25.56 -48.82
CA TYR A 16 -25.00 -25.15 -47.69
C TYR A 16 -24.32 -25.36 -46.33
N ILE A 17 -23.73 -26.54 -46.10
CA ILE A 17 -22.98 -26.82 -44.86
C ILE A 17 -21.72 -25.97 -44.77
N PHE A 18 -20.96 -25.81 -45.85
CA PHE A 18 -19.72 -25.03 -45.83
C PHE A 18 -19.99 -23.55 -45.51
N SER A 19 -21.09 -22.99 -46.04
CA SER A 19 -21.50 -21.61 -45.75
C SER A 19 -21.92 -21.42 -44.30
N ARG A 20 -22.73 -22.32 -43.73
CA ARG A 20 -23.23 -22.19 -42.35
C ARG A 20 -22.20 -22.56 -41.29
N VAL A 21 -21.39 -23.59 -41.52
CA VAL A 21 -20.27 -23.95 -40.62
C VAL A 21 -19.20 -22.88 -40.70
N GLY A 22 -18.89 -22.33 -41.88
CA GLY A 22 -17.99 -21.19 -42.03
C GLY A 22 -18.47 -19.95 -41.28
N LEU A 23 -19.76 -19.60 -41.39
CA LEU A 23 -20.35 -18.50 -40.63
C LEU A 23 -20.33 -18.74 -39.11
N ALA A 24 -20.59 -19.97 -38.65
CA ALA A 24 -20.53 -20.32 -37.24
C ALA A 24 -19.10 -20.22 -36.68
N VAL A 25 -18.11 -20.69 -37.44
CA VAL A 25 -16.68 -20.58 -37.07
C VAL A 25 -16.26 -19.11 -37.04
N ILE A 26 -16.64 -18.31 -38.04
CA ILE A 26 -16.35 -16.86 -38.06
C ILE A 26 -17.03 -16.16 -36.89
N ALA A 27 -18.30 -16.46 -36.60
CA ALA A 27 -19.00 -15.87 -35.45
C ALA A 27 -18.32 -16.27 -34.12
N THR A 28 -17.86 -17.53 -34.00
CA THR A 28 -17.14 -18.00 -32.81
C THR A 28 -15.78 -17.34 -32.70
N LEU A 29 -15.07 -17.14 -33.80
CA LEU A 29 -13.81 -16.39 -33.85
C LEU A 29 -14.01 -14.91 -33.55
N VAL A 30 -15.12 -14.30 -33.97
CA VAL A 30 -15.45 -12.90 -33.65
C VAL A 30 -15.85 -12.77 -32.18
N VAL A 31 -16.55 -13.75 -31.60
CA VAL A 31 -16.86 -13.79 -30.17
C VAL A 31 -15.61 -14.08 -29.33
N LEU A 32 -14.73 -14.98 -29.77
CA LEU A 32 -13.44 -15.23 -29.14
C LEU A 32 -12.49 -14.05 -29.28
N TRP A 33 -12.45 -13.40 -30.44
CA TRP A 33 -11.61 -12.23 -30.67
C TRP A 33 -12.15 -10.99 -29.96
N GLY A 34 -13.47 -10.79 -29.97
CA GLY A 34 -14.16 -9.74 -29.22
C GLY A 34 -14.06 -9.97 -27.71
N GLY A 35 -14.23 -11.22 -27.27
CA GLY A 35 -14.03 -11.64 -25.88
C GLY A 35 -12.58 -11.52 -25.45
N ALA A 36 -11.61 -11.89 -26.29
CA ALA A 36 -10.19 -11.70 -26.04
C ALA A 36 -9.79 -10.22 -26.07
N LYS A 37 -10.40 -9.39 -26.93
CA LYS A 37 -10.18 -7.94 -26.95
C LYS A 37 -10.80 -7.24 -25.75
N LEU A 38 -11.99 -7.67 -25.34
CA LEU A 38 -12.65 -7.19 -24.13
C LEU A 38 -11.85 -7.64 -22.90
N PHE A 39 -11.41 -8.90 -22.87
CA PHE A 39 -10.49 -9.43 -21.87
C PHE A 39 -9.20 -8.61 -21.84
N TYR A 40 -8.47 -8.45 -22.94
CA TYR A 40 -7.25 -7.63 -23.02
C TYR A 40 -7.47 -6.14 -22.72
N PHE A 41 -8.69 -5.64 -22.91
CA PHE A 41 -9.06 -4.26 -22.54
C PHE A 41 -9.31 -4.12 -21.02
N PHE A 42 -9.82 -5.17 -20.37
CA PHE A 42 -10.02 -5.22 -18.91
C PHE A 42 -8.81 -5.77 -18.13
N THR A 43 -8.01 -6.63 -18.74
CA THR A 43 -6.80 -7.28 -18.23
C THR A 43 -5.55 -6.76 -18.90
N GLY A 44 -5.62 -5.60 -19.55
CA GLY A 44 -4.45 -4.91 -20.06
C GLY A 44 -3.60 -4.48 -18.88
N SER A 45 -2.87 -5.42 -18.29
CA SER A 45 -1.54 -5.14 -17.78
C SER A 45 -0.73 -4.76 -19.00
N ASP A 46 -0.75 -3.47 -19.33
CA ASP A 46 0.43 -2.95 -19.99
C ASP A 46 1.63 -3.46 -19.18
N GLU A 47 2.70 -3.92 -19.83
CA GLU A 47 4.03 -4.15 -19.22
C GLU A 47 4.63 -2.85 -18.64
N HIS A 48 3.78 -1.89 -18.30
CA HIS A 48 4.07 -0.78 -17.47
C HIS A 48 4.41 -1.34 -16.09
N PRO A 49 5.62 -1.06 -15.60
CA PRO A 49 5.91 -1.38 -14.21
C PRO A 49 4.80 -0.75 -13.36
N SER A 50 4.42 -1.39 -12.24
CA SER A 50 3.37 -0.93 -11.32
C SER A 50 3.31 0.60 -11.34
N PRO A 51 2.13 1.25 -11.39
CA PRO A 51 2.02 2.72 -11.46
C PRO A 51 2.89 3.46 -10.41
N TYR A 52 3.39 2.76 -9.38
CA TYR A 52 4.60 3.07 -8.60
C TYR A 52 5.77 3.59 -9.43
N HIS A 53 6.37 2.75 -10.26
CA HIS A 53 7.52 3.09 -11.08
C HIS A 53 7.20 4.22 -12.05
N GLN A 54 5.99 4.30 -12.63
CA GLN A 54 5.66 5.43 -13.50
C GLN A 54 5.60 6.76 -12.74
N VAL A 55 4.99 6.80 -11.55
CA VAL A 55 4.89 8.03 -10.74
C VAL A 55 6.27 8.46 -10.22
N VAL A 56 7.04 7.51 -9.69
CA VAL A 56 8.44 7.71 -9.29
C VAL A 56 9.27 8.17 -10.49
N ASP A 57 9.20 7.50 -11.64
CA ASP A 57 10.00 7.81 -12.83
C ASP A 57 9.66 9.16 -13.48
N ASN A 58 8.39 9.55 -13.44
CA ASN A 58 7.91 10.80 -14.03
C ASN A 58 8.12 12.02 -13.12
N ASN A 59 8.31 11.80 -11.82
CA ASN A 59 8.63 12.85 -10.86
C ASN A 59 10.12 12.84 -10.53
N PRO A 60 10.92 13.83 -10.98
CA PRO A 60 12.36 13.85 -10.73
C PRO A 60 12.71 13.75 -9.25
N THR A 61 11.89 14.32 -8.37
CA THR A 61 12.08 14.33 -6.92
C THR A 61 11.77 12.98 -6.29
N LEU A 62 10.68 12.32 -6.68
CA LEU A 62 10.39 10.98 -6.17
C LEU A 62 11.33 9.94 -6.77
N LYS A 63 11.71 10.06 -8.05
CA LYS A 63 12.71 9.19 -8.70
C LYS A 63 14.04 9.17 -7.95
N SER A 64 14.50 10.35 -7.57
CA SER A 64 15.77 10.49 -6.86
C SER A 64 15.63 10.15 -5.39
N ALA A 65 14.45 10.34 -4.78
CA ALA A 65 14.15 9.83 -3.45
C ALA A 65 14.17 8.30 -3.40
N ASP A 66 13.51 7.63 -4.35
CA ASP A 66 13.52 6.18 -4.54
C ASP A 66 14.95 5.66 -4.78
N HIS A 67 15.71 6.30 -5.66
CA HIS A 67 17.12 5.95 -5.88
C HIS A 67 17.98 6.18 -4.63
N ALA A 68 17.73 7.23 -3.84
CA ALA A 68 18.40 7.47 -2.56
C ALA A 68 18.13 6.32 -1.59
N LEU A 69 16.85 5.98 -1.46
CA LEU A 69 16.34 4.92 -0.61
C LEU A 69 16.98 3.57 -0.96
N LYS A 70 17.04 3.27 -2.26
CA LYS A 70 17.67 2.05 -2.78
C LYS A 70 19.17 2.00 -2.51
N LYS A 71 19.87 3.12 -2.67
CA LYS A 71 21.30 3.21 -2.33
C LYS A 71 21.55 3.03 -0.82
N MET A 72 20.64 3.51 0.03
CA MET A 72 20.68 3.33 1.49
C MET A 72 20.41 1.87 1.88
N LEU A 73 19.49 1.20 1.18
CA LEU A 73 19.25 -0.23 1.34
C LEU A 73 20.48 -1.07 0.97
N ASP A 74 21.09 -0.80 -0.19
CA ASP A 74 22.28 -1.53 -0.66
C ASP A 74 23.49 -1.36 0.28
N THR A 75 23.56 -0.26 1.05
CA THR A 75 24.62 -0.03 2.04
C THR A 75 24.34 -0.63 3.41
N SER A 76 23.12 -1.12 3.66
CA SER A 76 22.72 -1.76 4.92
C SER A 76 22.63 -3.29 4.85
N HIS A 77 22.87 -3.90 3.69
CA HIS A 77 22.97 -5.35 3.51
C HIS A 77 24.28 -5.72 2.79
N PRO A 78 25.36 -6.13 3.50
CA PRO A 78 26.40 -6.88 2.82
C PRO A 78 25.80 -8.21 2.37
N GLU A 79 25.89 -8.53 1.08
CA GLU A 79 25.54 -9.85 0.54
C GLU A 79 26.19 -10.94 1.40
N ALA A 80 25.39 -11.64 2.21
CA ALA A 80 25.82 -12.85 2.88
C ALA A 80 25.99 -13.92 1.80
N THR A 81 27.17 -14.00 1.20
CA THR A 81 27.58 -15.11 0.35
C THR A 81 27.70 -16.34 1.26
N VAL A 82 26.65 -17.15 1.32
CA VAL A 82 26.70 -18.46 1.99
C VAL A 82 27.60 -19.37 1.17
N THR A 83 28.88 -19.37 1.50
CA THR A 83 29.80 -20.43 1.12
C THR A 83 29.58 -21.57 2.13
N GLY A 84 28.88 -22.60 1.69
CA GLY A 84 28.67 -23.81 2.48
C GLY A 84 29.97 -24.61 2.56
N GLU A 85 30.64 -24.55 3.70
CA GLU A 85 31.71 -25.47 4.05
C GLU A 85 31.22 -26.40 5.15
N GLN A 86 30.86 -27.62 4.76
CA GLN A 86 30.51 -28.70 5.66
C GLN A 86 31.74 -29.14 6.44
N SER A 87 31.68 -29.11 7.77
CA SER A 87 32.53 -29.94 8.60
C SER A 87 31.65 -30.81 9.50
N HIS A 88 31.72 -32.12 9.21
CA HIS A 88 31.31 -33.18 10.10
C HIS A 88 32.25 -33.19 11.31
N ASP A 89 31.71 -33.29 12.52
CA ASP A 89 32.21 -34.28 13.46
C ASP A 89 31.20 -34.62 14.55
N ALA A 90 31.10 -35.92 14.81
CA ALA A 90 30.15 -36.56 15.69
C ALA A 90 30.70 -36.72 17.10
N ALA A 91 29.84 -36.64 18.12
CA ALA A 91 29.96 -37.43 19.35
C ALA A 91 28.64 -37.40 20.14
N GLU A 92 27.91 -38.51 20.10
CA GLU A 92 27.01 -38.96 21.17
C GLU A 92 27.86 -39.56 22.31
N PRO A 93 27.39 -39.66 23.57
CA PRO A 93 26.49 -40.77 23.89
C PRO A 93 25.44 -40.57 25.03
N ALA A 94 24.35 -41.33 24.88
CA ALA A 94 23.67 -42.20 25.88
C ALA A 94 22.89 -41.64 27.09
N ALA A 95 21.57 -41.70 26.95
CA ALA A 95 20.55 -42.44 27.74
C ALA A 95 20.68 -42.64 29.27
N HIS A 96 19.59 -42.33 30.01
CA HIS A 96 18.93 -43.27 30.93
C HIS A 96 17.48 -42.89 31.29
N ASP A 97 16.77 -43.91 31.79
CA ASP A 97 15.33 -44.19 31.85
C ASP A 97 14.43 -43.39 32.81
N VAL A 98 13.18 -43.21 32.34
CA VAL A 98 11.85 -43.55 32.91
C VAL A 98 11.67 -43.60 34.45
N ALA A 99 10.69 -42.84 34.97
CA ALA A 99 9.63 -43.35 35.87
C ALA A 99 8.57 -42.27 36.22
N ASP A 100 7.30 -42.60 35.94
CA ASP A 100 6.09 -41.99 36.50
C ASP A 100 5.99 -42.18 38.02
N THR A 101 5.37 -41.24 38.75
CA THR A 101 4.27 -41.51 39.71
C THR A 101 3.70 -40.23 40.36
N HIS A 102 2.38 -40.25 40.51
CA HIS A 102 1.51 -39.25 41.13
C HIS A 102 1.74 -39.04 42.64
N GLY A 103 1.39 -37.83 43.13
CA GLY A 103 1.06 -37.64 44.55
C GLY A 103 0.89 -36.18 44.99
N ALA A 104 -0.36 -35.71 45.10
CA ALA A 104 -0.75 -34.63 46.02
C ALA A 104 -1.42 -35.29 47.24
N PRO A 105 -1.32 -34.71 48.46
CA PRO A 105 -2.31 -33.72 48.88
C PRO A 105 -1.79 -32.58 49.80
N ALA A 106 -2.69 -31.62 50.03
CA ALA A 106 -2.54 -30.36 50.77
C ALA A 106 -2.44 -30.49 52.30
N ALA A 107 -1.79 -29.50 52.96
CA ALA A 107 -2.38 -28.65 54.01
C ALA A 107 -1.37 -27.69 54.71
N ALA A 108 -1.71 -26.38 54.66
CA ALA A 108 -1.73 -25.38 55.73
C ALA A 108 -0.45 -24.73 56.36
N HIS A 109 -0.54 -23.38 56.34
CA HIS A 109 -0.01 -22.33 57.24
C HIS A 109 1.38 -21.70 57.02
N GLY A 110 1.37 -20.39 56.71
CA GLY A 110 2.14 -19.41 57.47
C GLY A 110 2.97 -18.37 56.70
N GLY A 111 2.37 -17.21 56.41
CA GLY A 111 3.01 -15.89 56.64
C GLY A 111 4.03 -15.33 55.63
N ALA A 112 3.78 -14.06 55.29
CA ALA A 112 4.72 -13.00 54.91
C ALA A 112 5.12 -12.82 53.42
N ALA A 113 4.65 -11.69 52.89
CA ALA A 113 5.33 -10.71 52.03
C ALA A 113 6.17 -11.20 50.82
N ALA A 114 5.73 -10.85 49.61
CA ALA A 114 6.44 -9.94 48.69
C ALA A 114 5.94 -10.06 47.23
N LYS A 115 5.71 -8.89 46.64
CA LYS A 115 6.01 -8.47 45.25
C LYS A 115 5.47 -9.29 44.08
N ASP A 116 4.67 -8.59 43.29
CA ASP A 116 4.30 -8.88 41.90
C ASP A 116 5.55 -9.10 41.04
N HIS A 117 5.62 -10.27 40.38
CA HIS A 117 6.56 -10.52 39.30
C HIS A 117 5.77 -10.68 37.99
N GLU A 118 5.76 -9.59 37.24
CA GLU A 118 5.54 -9.53 35.81
C GLU A 118 6.65 -10.34 35.11
N ALA A 119 6.27 -11.31 34.29
CA ALA A 119 7.22 -12.10 33.52
C ALA A 119 7.77 -11.25 32.37
N THR A 120 8.91 -10.60 32.62
CA THR A 120 9.71 -9.93 31.58
C THR A 120 10.49 -10.99 30.79
N LEU A 121 10.16 -11.09 29.50
CA LEU A 121 10.97 -11.76 28.49
C LEU A 121 12.27 -10.96 28.32
N HIS A 122 13.38 -11.46 28.88
CA HIS A 122 14.71 -10.89 28.66
C HIS A 122 15.15 -11.21 27.22
N VAL A 123 15.14 -10.21 26.35
CA VAL A 123 15.98 -10.19 25.16
C VAL A 123 17.29 -9.54 25.58
N ASP A 124 18.34 -10.34 25.58
CA ASP A 124 19.69 -9.97 25.97
C ASP A 124 20.31 -9.11 24.84
N THR A 125 20.24 -7.78 24.97
CA THR A 125 20.91 -6.87 24.04
C THR A 125 22.38 -6.76 24.46
N GLN A 126 23.21 -7.70 24.01
CA GLN A 126 24.66 -7.51 24.06
C GLN A 126 25.03 -6.34 23.15
N THR A 127 25.45 -5.24 23.78
CA THR A 127 26.11 -4.10 23.17
C THR A 127 27.45 -4.56 22.58
N HIS A 128 27.49 -4.77 21.28
CA HIS A 128 28.75 -4.74 20.53
C HIS A 128 29.10 -3.28 20.23
N GLU A 129 29.92 -2.68 21.08
CA GLU A 129 30.79 -1.58 20.68
C GLU A 129 31.85 -2.15 19.72
N THR A 130 31.61 -1.99 18.42
CA THR A 130 32.67 -2.03 17.41
C THR A 130 32.66 -0.68 16.71
N ALA A 131 33.71 0.10 16.98
CA ALA A 131 34.06 1.27 16.20
C ALA A 131 34.35 0.85 14.76
N SER A 132 33.47 1.25 13.84
CA SER A 132 33.71 1.24 12.40
C SER A 132 33.68 2.68 11.92
N GLU A 133 34.87 3.25 11.73
CA GLU A 133 35.11 4.40 10.86
C GLU A 133 34.91 3.93 9.40
N ASP A 134 33.65 3.83 8.98
CA ASP A 134 33.27 3.82 7.56
C ASP A 134 32.18 4.88 7.40
N GLY A 135 32.36 5.77 6.42
CA GLY A 135 31.58 6.99 6.24
C GLY A 135 30.12 6.73 5.87
N HIS A 136 29.29 6.40 6.85
CA HIS A 136 27.84 6.46 6.71
C HIS A 136 27.42 7.93 6.61
N SER A 137 27.12 8.37 5.39
CA SER A 137 26.41 9.62 5.13
C SER A 137 25.06 9.58 5.88
N SER A 138 24.67 10.66 6.54
CA SER A 138 23.33 10.74 7.13
C SER A 138 22.27 10.84 6.03
N LEU A 139 21.03 10.37 6.27
CA LEU A 139 19.91 10.56 5.33
C LEU A 139 19.75 12.04 4.97
N GLU A 140 19.95 12.94 5.93
CA GLU A 140 19.95 14.38 5.70
C GLU A 140 21.03 14.80 4.69
N GLN A 141 22.25 14.26 4.80
CA GLN A 141 23.35 14.59 3.90
C GLN A 141 23.13 13.99 2.51
N ASP A 142 22.68 12.72 2.42
CA ASP A 142 22.36 12.08 1.15
C ASP A 142 21.20 12.78 0.42
N VAL A 143 20.15 13.16 1.15
CA VAL A 143 19.03 13.95 0.61
C VAL A 143 19.51 15.33 0.18
N ALA A 144 20.34 16.01 0.96
CA ALA A 144 20.88 17.32 0.58
C ALA A 144 21.78 17.26 -0.67
N ASP A 145 22.59 16.20 -0.80
CA ASP A 145 23.47 15.98 -1.95
C ASP A 145 22.68 15.68 -3.23
N LEU A 146 21.59 14.91 -3.11
CA LEU A 146 20.68 14.61 -4.22
C LEU A 146 19.78 15.79 -4.58
N PHE A 147 19.48 16.65 -3.60
CA PHE A 147 18.55 17.77 -3.73
C PHE A 147 19.11 19.10 -3.26
N PRO A 148 20.18 19.62 -3.89
CA PRO A 148 20.88 20.82 -3.42
C PRO A 148 20.03 22.10 -3.42
N ASN A 149 18.83 22.07 -4.02
CA ASN A 149 17.89 23.20 -4.07
C ASN A 149 16.43 22.81 -3.79
N ALA A 150 16.15 21.63 -3.21
CA ALA A 150 14.76 21.28 -2.91
C ALA A 150 14.21 22.13 -1.77
N VAL A 151 13.08 22.78 -2.02
CA VAL A 151 12.32 23.47 -0.98
C VAL A 151 11.56 22.42 -0.16
N ARG A 152 11.78 22.43 1.16
CA ARG A 152 11.10 21.51 2.09
C ARG A 152 9.59 21.60 1.95
N GLY A 153 8.95 20.44 1.88
CA GLY A 153 7.51 20.28 1.71
C GLY A 153 7.07 20.10 0.26
N THR A 154 7.94 20.37 -0.71
CA THR A 154 7.60 20.21 -2.13
C THR A 154 7.48 18.73 -2.49
N ALA A 155 8.30 17.83 -1.94
CA ALA A 155 8.16 16.40 -2.18
C ALA A 155 6.84 15.89 -1.59
N PHE A 156 6.56 16.26 -0.34
CA PHE A 156 5.35 15.87 0.39
C PHE A 156 4.06 16.29 -0.32
N VAL A 157 3.96 17.57 -0.72
CA VAL A 157 2.77 18.06 -1.43
C VAL A 157 2.63 17.40 -2.79
N THR A 158 3.74 17.04 -3.43
CA THR A 158 3.71 16.37 -4.72
C THR A 158 3.21 14.93 -4.60
N ALA A 159 3.76 14.18 -3.65
CA ALA A 159 3.30 12.83 -3.32
C ALA A 159 1.83 12.79 -2.84
N LEU A 160 1.34 13.86 -2.22
CA LEU A 160 -0.07 14.01 -1.88
C LEU A 160 -0.97 14.20 -3.12
N ILE A 161 -0.49 14.89 -4.14
CA ILE A 161 -1.26 15.19 -5.36
C ILE A 161 -1.32 13.97 -6.27
N GLU A 162 -0.18 13.32 -6.49
CA GLU A 162 0.02 12.40 -7.62
C GLU A 162 -0.89 11.17 -7.66
N PRO A 163 -1.09 10.42 -6.55
CA PRO A 163 -1.94 9.23 -6.59
C PRO A 163 -3.36 9.55 -7.05
N LEU A 164 -3.96 10.62 -6.51
CA LEU A 164 -5.32 11.01 -6.87
C LEU A 164 -5.39 11.69 -8.25
N ASP A 165 -4.39 12.49 -8.63
CA ASP A 165 -4.32 13.10 -9.96
C ASP A 165 -4.24 12.05 -11.07
N TYR A 166 -3.51 10.96 -10.84
CA TYR A 166 -3.46 9.81 -11.75
C TYR A 166 -4.84 9.16 -11.92
N GLU A 167 -5.54 8.90 -10.81
CA GLU A 167 -6.88 8.29 -10.83
C GLU A 167 -7.91 9.13 -11.57
N LEU A 168 -7.79 10.46 -11.51
CA LEU A 168 -8.72 11.39 -12.16
C LEU A 168 -8.39 11.65 -13.63
N SER A 169 -7.11 11.73 -14.00
CA SER A 169 -6.69 12.28 -15.30
C SER A 169 -6.03 11.26 -16.24
N GLN A 170 -5.36 10.24 -15.70
CA GLN A 170 -4.52 9.32 -16.49
C GLN A 170 -5.14 7.92 -16.60
N ARG A 171 -5.88 7.48 -15.59
CA ARG A 171 -6.50 6.15 -15.59
C ARG A 171 -7.54 6.02 -16.70
N SER A 172 -7.56 4.86 -17.36
CA SER A 172 -8.62 4.49 -18.30
C SER A 172 -9.99 4.48 -17.61
N LEU A 173 -10.92 5.25 -18.19
CA LEU A 173 -12.28 5.51 -17.70
C LEU A 173 -12.41 6.45 -16.48
N GLY A 174 -11.33 7.06 -15.98
CA GLY A 174 -11.41 8.12 -14.97
C GLY A 174 -11.99 7.68 -13.60
N TRP A 175 -12.76 8.57 -12.97
CA TRP A 175 -13.33 8.38 -11.63
C TRP A 175 -14.62 7.56 -11.70
N ARG A 176 -14.61 6.37 -11.10
CA ARG A 176 -15.70 5.39 -11.22
C ARG A 176 -16.79 5.47 -10.14
N PRO A 177 -16.55 5.94 -8.90
CA PRO A 177 -17.56 5.89 -7.84
C PRO A 177 -18.89 6.61 -8.13
N ASN A 178 -18.95 7.52 -9.10
CA ASN A 178 -20.18 8.21 -9.49
C ASN A 178 -20.71 7.81 -10.89
N ASP A 179 -20.07 6.84 -11.56
CA ASP A 179 -20.43 6.43 -12.91
C ASP A 179 -21.52 5.36 -12.93
N VAL A 180 -22.34 5.34 -13.99
CA VAL A 180 -23.47 4.41 -14.14
C VAL A 180 -23.07 2.98 -14.53
N PHE A 181 -21.78 2.74 -14.83
CA PHE A 181 -21.25 1.42 -15.23
C PHE A 181 -20.58 0.65 -14.07
N THR A 182 -20.89 1.00 -12.82
CA THR A 182 -20.29 0.44 -11.58
C THR A 182 -20.36 -1.08 -11.46
N LEU A 183 -21.32 -1.75 -12.09
CA LEU A 183 -21.51 -3.22 -11.96
C LEU A 183 -20.35 -4.09 -12.47
N PHE A 184 -19.42 -3.56 -13.25
CA PHE A 184 -18.27 -4.32 -13.77
C PHE A 184 -16.91 -3.76 -13.32
N THR A 185 -16.90 -2.73 -12.46
CA THR A 185 -15.67 -1.98 -12.10
C THR A 185 -15.58 -1.61 -10.61
N ASP A 186 -16.27 -2.36 -9.76
CA ASP A 186 -16.28 -2.23 -8.30
C ASP A 186 -14.87 -2.31 -7.68
N ASN A 187 -14.01 -3.21 -8.16
CA ASN A 187 -12.63 -3.33 -7.67
C ASN A 187 -11.85 -2.00 -7.77
N VAL A 188 -11.96 -1.32 -8.92
CA VAL A 188 -11.28 -0.03 -9.10
C VAL A 188 -11.99 1.10 -8.36
N GLU A 189 -13.31 1.02 -8.18
CA GLU A 189 -14.04 1.95 -7.32
C GLU A 189 -13.47 1.92 -5.89
N ASN A 190 -13.36 0.73 -5.29
CA ASN A 190 -12.85 0.56 -3.95
C ASN A 190 -11.39 1.01 -3.82
N TYR A 191 -10.55 0.69 -4.81
CA TYR A 191 -9.19 1.20 -4.90
C TYR A 191 -9.13 2.74 -4.87
N GLN A 192 -9.95 3.41 -5.69
CA GLN A 192 -10.04 4.87 -5.76
C GLN A 192 -10.51 5.47 -4.43
N LEU A 193 -11.44 4.81 -3.75
CA LEU A 193 -11.89 5.23 -2.41
C LEU A 193 -10.77 5.15 -1.37
N GLY A 194 -9.93 4.12 -1.42
CA GLY A 194 -8.75 4.00 -0.56
C GLY A 194 -7.74 5.14 -0.78
N VAL A 195 -7.42 5.43 -2.06
CA VAL A 195 -6.54 6.55 -2.44
C VAL A 195 -7.09 7.89 -1.95
N LEU A 196 -8.40 8.11 -2.11
CA LEU A 196 -9.06 9.33 -1.68
C LEU A 196 -9.05 9.49 -0.15
N GLU A 197 -9.24 8.41 0.61
CA GLU A 197 -9.23 8.44 2.07
C GLU A 197 -7.86 8.88 2.61
N VAL A 198 -6.78 8.31 2.09
CA VAL A 198 -5.41 8.72 2.44
C VAL A 198 -5.17 10.18 2.07
N THR A 199 -5.62 10.61 0.88
CA THR A 199 -5.48 12.00 0.41
C THR A 199 -6.20 12.98 1.33
N ARG A 200 -7.42 12.66 1.78
CA ARG A 200 -8.21 13.46 2.71
C ARG A 200 -7.53 13.61 4.06
N ARG A 201 -7.15 12.49 4.67
CA ARG A 201 -6.47 12.47 5.98
C ARG A 201 -5.16 13.24 5.93
N THR A 202 -4.39 13.06 4.87
CA THR A 202 -3.12 13.76 4.68
C THR A 202 -3.34 15.26 4.49
N THR A 203 -4.32 15.67 3.69
CA THR A 203 -4.66 17.08 3.50
C THR A 203 -5.12 17.72 4.80
N GLU A 204 -5.91 17.01 5.61
CA GLU A 204 -6.33 17.47 6.94
C GLU A 204 -5.11 17.76 7.82
N LYS A 205 -4.19 16.79 7.95
CA LYS A 205 -3.01 16.95 8.81
C LYS A 205 -2.01 17.96 8.25
N LEU A 206 -1.93 18.09 6.93
CA LEU A 206 -1.17 19.15 6.27
C LEU A 206 -1.69 20.53 6.69
N VAL A 207 -3.00 20.78 6.59
CA VAL A 207 -3.65 22.04 6.97
C VAL A 207 -3.49 22.32 8.47
N GLU A 208 -3.71 21.30 9.30
CA GLU A 208 -3.80 21.47 10.75
C GLU A 208 -2.44 21.64 11.43
N ARG A 209 -1.44 20.85 11.00
CA ARG A 209 -0.20 20.61 11.75
C ARG A 209 1.08 20.90 10.95
N ILE A 210 1.13 20.61 9.66
CA ILE A 210 2.39 20.68 8.91
C ILE A 210 2.60 22.06 8.25
N ALA A 211 1.55 22.67 7.70
CA ALA A 211 1.64 23.97 7.03
C ALA A 211 1.71 25.16 7.99
N ARG A 212 1.36 24.96 9.27
CA ARG A 212 1.38 26.01 10.30
C ARG A 212 1.85 25.47 11.64
N THR A 213 2.48 26.32 12.45
CA THR A 213 2.86 26.01 13.83
C THR A 213 1.88 26.69 14.80
N GLY A 214 1.21 25.89 15.64
CA GLY A 214 0.32 26.39 16.70
C GLY A 214 -1.11 26.72 16.26
N SER A 215 -1.99 26.93 17.24
CA SER A 215 -3.43 27.16 17.03
C SER A 215 -3.79 28.59 16.61
N THR A 216 -2.85 29.53 16.73
CA THR A 216 -3.08 30.97 16.52
C THR A 216 -2.83 31.44 15.09
N ILE A 217 -2.08 30.67 14.29
CA ILE A 217 -1.81 31.01 12.88
C ILE A 217 -3.03 30.66 12.02
N LYS A 218 -3.46 31.60 11.17
CA LYS A 218 -4.57 31.38 10.23
C LYS A 218 -4.23 30.26 9.25
N PHE A 219 -5.22 29.43 8.91
CA PHE A 219 -5.06 28.42 7.88
C PHE A 219 -4.69 29.05 6.54
N ASP A 220 -3.81 28.38 5.78
CA ASP A 220 -3.56 28.76 4.41
C ASP A 220 -4.86 28.65 3.60
N LYS A 221 -5.15 29.69 2.82
CA LYS A 221 -6.39 29.77 2.06
C LYS A 221 -6.53 28.61 1.08
N ASN A 222 -5.47 28.28 0.34
CA ASN A 222 -5.52 27.27 -0.72
C ASN A 222 -5.66 25.88 -0.10
N LEU A 223 -4.89 25.58 0.95
CA LEU A 223 -5.00 24.30 1.64
C LEU A 223 -6.39 24.10 2.28
N ASN A 224 -6.96 25.15 2.86
CA ASN A 224 -8.31 25.05 3.44
C ASN A 224 -9.39 24.85 2.35
N LEU A 225 -9.22 25.46 1.18
CA LEU A 225 -10.07 25.22 0.01
C LEU A 225 -9.92 23.79 -0.53
N ALA A 226 -8.69 23.28 -0.62
CA ALA A 226 -8.41 21.90 -1.02
C ALA A 226 -9.09 20.90 -0.08
N ARG A 227 -8.91 21.07 1.24
CA ARG A 227 -9.59 20.27 2.28
C ARG A 227 -11.11 20.24 2.08
N ALA A 228 -11.73 21.41 1.94
CA ALA A 228 -13.18 21.50 1.75
C ALA A 228 -13.65 20.78 0.48
N LYS A 229 -12.88 20.86 -0.61
CA LYS A 229 -13.20 20.24 -1.89
C LYS A 229 -13.02 18.72 -1.88
N PHE A 230 -12.03 18.19 -1.17
CA PHE A 230 -11.85 16.74 -1.00
C PHE A 230 -12.98 16.12 -0.18
N ASN A 231 -13.62 16.87 0.73
CA ASN A 231 -14.76 16.39 1.51
C ASN A 231 -16.07 16.28 0.70
N ASN A 232 -16.05 16.51 -0.62
CA ASN A 232 -17.22 16.19 -1.45
C ASN A 232 -17.45 14.67 -1.49
N ASP A 233 -18.73 14.27 -1.44
CA ASP A 233 -19.14 12.86 -1.48
C ASP A 233 -18.67 12.19 -2.79
N PRO A 234 -17.93 11.07 -2.73
CA PRO A 234 -17.40 10.39 -3.91
C PRO A 234 -18.46 9.77 -4.81
N LYS A 235 -19.63 9.39 -4.28
CA LYS A 235 -20.72 8.71 -5.01
C LYS A 235 -21.79 9.66 -5.51
N LYS A 236 -21.56 10.97 -5.39
CA LYS A 236 -22.56 11.99 -5.66
C LYS A 236 -22.83 12.14 -7.16
N TYR A 237 -24.05 11.79 -7.57
CA TYR A 237 -24.51 11.90 -8.96
C TYR A 237 -24.88 13.34 -9.40
N TRP A 238 -25.30 14.21 -8.46
CA TRP A 238 -25.69 15.61 -8.74
C TRP A 238 -24.71 16.64 -8.18
N LEU A 239 -24.73 17.88 -8.69
CA LEU A 239 -23.74 18.93 -8.45
C LEU A 239 -23.41 19.18 -6.95
N PRO A 240 -22.14 19.51 -6.61
CA PRO A 240 -20.97 19.53 -7.49
C PRO A 240 -20.45 18.12 -7.82
N ALA A 241 -20.00 17.91 -9.06
CA ALA A 241 -19.41 16.66 -9.50
C ALA A 241 -18.12 16.35 -8.71
N PRO A 242 -17.95 15.12 -8.17
CA PRO A 242 -16.77 14.70 -7.43
C PRO A 242 -15.46 14.96 -8.15
N GLU A 243 -15.34 14.49 -9.39
CA GLU A 243 -14.16 14.69 -10.25
C GLU A 243 -13.72 16.16 -10.31
N LYS A 244 -14.66 17.05 -10.63
CA LYS A 244 -14.39 18.48 -10.73
C LYS A 244 -13.99 19.07 -9.37
N SER A 245 -14.62 18.61 -8.29
CA SER A 245 -14.25 19.06 -6.94
C SER A 245 -12.82 18.65 -6.60
N TYR A 246 -12.45 17.39 -6.87
CA TYR A 246 -11.14 16.85 -6.58
C TYR A 246 -10.05 17.45 -7.48
N ALA A 247 -10.31 17.62 -8.77
CA ALA A 247 -9.40 18.32 -9.68
C ALA A 247 -9.14 19.77 -9.21
N GLN A 248 -10.18 20.47 -8.76
CA GLN A 248 -10.01 21.80 -8.17
C GLN A 248 -9.23 21.76 -6.85
N ALA A 249 -9.38 20.72 -6.03
CA ALA A 249 -8.61 20.57 -4.80
C ALA A 249 -7.12 20.36 -5.11
N ILE A 250 -6.81 19.55 -6.12
CA ILE A 250 -5.45 19.32 -6.62
C ILE A 250 -4.83 20.63 -7.14
N GLU A 251 -5.57 21.45 -7.87
CA GLU A 251 -5.06 22.76 -8.32
C GLU A 251 -4.74 23.71 -7.16
N GLU A 252 -5.53 23.69 -6.09
CA GLU A 252 -5.23 24.45 -4.87
C GLU A 252 -3.96 23.93 -4.16
N LEU A 253 -3.74 22.61 -4.13
CA LEU A 253 -2.50 22.01 -3.63
C LEU A 253 -1.29 22.38 -4.50
N LYS A 254 -1.42 22.34 -5.84
CA LYS A 254 -0.38 22.79 -6.78
C LYS A 254 -0.01 24.25 -6.55
N THR A 255 -1.02 25.11 -6.35
CA THR A 255 -0.81 26.52 -6.01
C THR A 255 -0.09 26.70 -4.67
N TYR A 256 -0.41 25.89 -3.66
CA TYR A 256 0.32 25.89 -2.39
C TYR A 256 1.79 25.47 -2.58
N ARG A 257 2.05 24.42 -3.38
CA ARG A 257 3.41 23.97 -3.72
C ARG A 257 4.23 25.06 -4.44
N GLU A 258 3.65 25.77 -5.40
CA GLU A 258 4.31 26.90 -6.07
C GLU A 258 4.65 28.03 -5.08
N ARG A 259 3.78 28.27 -4.11
CA ARG A 259 4.02 29.24 -3.04
C ARG A 259 5.11 28.79 -2.08
N LEU A 260 5.26 27.48 -1.80
CA LEU A 260 6.41 26.96 -1.07
C LEU A 260 7.70 27.29 -1.82
N ASN A 261 7.78 26.97 -3.11
CA ASN A 261 8.96 27.27 -3.95
C ASN A 261 9.30 28.77 -4.00
N SER A 262 8.29 29.65 -3.87
CA SER A 262 8.45 31.11 -3.83
C SER A 262 8.68 31.68 -2.42
N ASN A 263 8.85 30.84 -1.38
CA ASN A 263 8.92 31.24 0.03
C ASN A 263 7.70 32.08 0.52
N LYS A 264 6.52 31.86 -0.08
CA LYS A 264 5.22 32.52 0.25
C LYS A 264 4.28 31.62 1.05
N ALA A 265 4.73 30.42 1.39
CA ALA A 265 4.05 29.46 2.24
C ALA A 265 5.09 28.78 3.14
N THR A 266 4.63 28.19 4.24
CA THR A 266 5.48 27.54 5.23
C THR A 266 5.18 26.05 5.29
N PHE A 267 6.22 25.26 5.53
CA PHE A 267 6.16 23.83 5.80
C PHE A 267 7.06 23.52 7.00
N HIS A 268 6.54 22.82 8.00
CA HIS A 268 7.24 22.58 9.25
C HIS A 268 7.59 21.11 9.43
N SER A 269 8.86 20.76 9.19
CA SER A 269 9.38 19.40 9.21
C SER A 269 9.77 18.88 10.61
N ARG A 270 8.95 19.13 11.63
CA ARG A 270 9.22 18.72 13.03
C ARG A 270 8.42 17.48 13.43
N ALA A 271 8.91 16.73 14.43
CA ALA A 271 8.27 15.52 14.94
C ALA A 271 6.85 15.77 15.47
N ASP A 272 6.62 16.86 16.21
CA ASP A 272 5.30 17.23 16.76
C ASP A 272 4.23 17.55 15.69
N ASN A 273 4.68 17.83 14.47
CA ASN A 273 3.83 18.02 13.30
C ASN A 273 3.64 16.74 12.48
N LEU A 274 4.65 15.85 12.46
CA LEU A 274 4.59 14.57 11.73
C LEU A 274 3.81 13.49 12.48
N ILE A 275 3.99 13.36 13.79
CA ILE A 275 3.37 12.31 14.61
C ILE A 275 1.84 12.23 14.39
N PRO A 276 1.08 13.34 14.37
CA PRO A 276 -0.37 13.27 14.12
C PRO A 276 -0.76 12.72 12.74
N LEU A 277 0.09 12.89 11.71
CA LEU A 277 -0.12 12.27 10.40
C LEU A 277 0.09 10.76 10.50
N LEU A 278 1.21 10.34 11.09
CA LEU A 278 1.52 8.92 11.25
C LEU A 278 0.48 8.20 12.10
N SER A 279 -0.01 8.81 13.19
CA SER A 279 -1.12 8.24 13.97
C SER A 279 -2.40 8.13 13.14
N SER A 280 -2.68 9.07 12.23
CA SER A 280 -3.84 8.98 11.35
C SER A 280 -3.72 7.83 10.35
N PHE A 281 -2.50 7.49 9.94
CA PHE A 281 -2.19 6.36 9.06
C PHE A 281 -2.22 5.03 9.81
N GLU A 282 -1.63 4.97 11.00
CA GLU A 282 -1.67 3.79 11.88
C GLU A 282 -3.12 3.35 12.18
N ASN A 283 -4.00 4.29 12.49
CA ASN A 283 -5.43 4.00 12.67
C ASN A 283 -6.09 3.49 11.38
N LEU A 284 -5.80 4.12 10.22
CA LEU A 284 -6.39 3.70 8.94
C LEU A 284 -5.92 2.29 8.52
N LEU A 285 -4.64 1.96 8.76
CA LEU A 285 -4.14 0.61 8.54
C LEU A 285 -4.76 -0.40 9.51
N GLY A 286 -5.05 0.01 10.75
CA GLY A 286 -5.82 -0.79 11.70
C GLY A 286 -7.22 -1.11 11.18
N ASP A 287 -7.94 -0.11 10.68
CA ASP A 287 -9.26 -0.30 10.06
C ASP A 287 -9.18 -1.27 8.87
N CYS A 288 -8.15 -1.14 8.02
CA CYS A 288 -7.92 -2.03 6.87
C CYS A 288 -7.60 -3.47 7.31
N ASP A 289 -6.75 -3.66 8.31
CA ASP A 289 -6.38 -4.97 8.86
C ASP A 289 -7.62 -5.70 9.39
N ASP A 290 -8.43 -5.00 10.20
CA ASP A 290 -9.67 -5.51 10.76
C ASP A 290 -10.68 -5.92 9.66
N ASP A 291 -10.80 -5.12 8.59
CA ASP A 291 -11.63 -5.43 7.43
C ASP A 291 -11.10 -6.62 6.61
N LEU A 292 -9.78 -6.76 6.47
CA LEU A 292 -9.16 -7.85 5.71
C LEU A 292 -9.30 -9.20 6.42
N VAL A 293 -9.23 -9.25 7.75
CA VAL A 293 -9.39 -10.51 8.51
C VAL A 293 -10.85 -10.83 8.89
N LYS A 294 -11.79 -9.92 8.56
CA LYS A 294 -13.22 -10.05 8.87
C LYS A 294 -13.84 -11.29 8.23
N THR A 295 -14.53 -12.09 9.04
CA THR A 295 -15.26 -13.30 8.58
C THR A 295 -16.77 -13.08 8.52
N HIS A 296 -17.31 -12.19 9.35
CA HIS A 296 -18.73 -11.88 9.44
C HIS A 296 -18.96 -10.37 9.43
N GLU A 297 -20.02 -9.95 8.74
CA GLU A 297 -20.52 -8.58 8.76
C GLU A 297 -21.15 -8.23 10.11
N GLU A 298 -21.38 -6.95 10.38
CA GLU A 298 -22.09 -6.49 11.59
C GLU A 298 -23.51 -7.08 11.72
N SER A 299 -24.10 -7.44 10.58
CA SER A 299 -25.41 -8.12 10.50
C SER A 299 -25.36 -9.59 10.95
N GLY A 300 -24.17 -10.16 11.17
CA GLY A 300 -23.94 -11.57 11.47
C GLY A 300 -23.87 -12.47 10.23
N ALA A 301 -24.08 -11.94 9.02
CA ALA A 301 -23.90 -12.70 7.78
C ALA A 301 -22.41 -12.93 7.49
N PRO A 302 -22.01 -14.06 6.89
CA PRO A 302 -20.63 -14.25 6.43
C PRO A 302 -20.29 -13.23 5.34
N VAL A 303 -19.03 -12.80 5.30
CA VAL A 303 -18.53 -11.89 4.24
C VAL A 303 -18.64 -12.61 2.89
N SER A 304 -19.33 -11.98 1.95
CA SER A 304 -19.49 -12.52 0.59
C SER A 304 -18.21 -12.36 -0.22
N THR A 305 -18.00 -13.18 -1.25
CA THR A 305 -16.82 -13.08 -2.13
C THR A 305 -16.67 -11.70 -2.76
N PHE A 306 -17.75 -11.12 -3.29
CA PHE A 306 -17.70 -9.74 -3.83
C PHE A 306 -17.29 -8.69 -2.78
N LYS A 307 -17.69 -8.92 -1.52
CA LYS A 307 -17.34 -8.01 -0.43
C LYS A 307 -15.90 -8.17 0.05
N ALA A 308 -15.36 -9.38 -0.03
CA ALA A 308 -13.95 -9.64 0.20
C ALA A 308 -13.07 -8.87 -0.80
N ASP A 309 -13.44 -8.89 -2.09
CA ASP A 309 -12.75 -8.13 -3.13
C ASP A 309 -12.78 -6.62 -2.83
N ASP A 310 -13.92 -6.07 -2.40
CA ASP A 310 -14.02 -4.65 -1.97
C ASP A 310 -12.95 -4.29 -0.93
N TYR A 311 -12.82 -5.09 0.13
CA TYR A 311 -11.86 -4.85 1.21
C TYR A 311 -10.41 -4.95 0.72
N PHE A 312 -10.12 -5.93 -0.14
CA PHE A 312 -8.81 -6.13 -0.71
C PHE A 312 -8.37 -4.91 -1.54
N TYR A 313 -9.18 -4.47 -2.51
CA TYR A 313 -8.82 -3.36 -3.38
C TYR A 313 -8.83 -2.02 -2.65
N TYR A 314 -9.70 -1.83 -1.66
CA TYR A 314 -9.65 -0.65 -0.79
C TYR A 314 -8.31 -0.56 -0.05
N ALA A 315 -7.88 -1.65 0.61
CA ALA A 315 -6.61 -1.70 1.32
C ALA A 315 -5.40 -1.52 0.37
N GLN A 316 -5.49 -2.04 -0.85
CA GLN A 316 -4.47 -1.83 -1.88
C GLN A 316 -4.34 -0.35 -2.28
N GLY A 317 -5.48 0.34 -2.47
CA GLY A 317 -5.51 1.77 -2.77
C GLY A 317 -4.96 2.64 -1.63
N VAL A 318 -5.30 2.29 -0.39
CA VAL A 318 -4.72 2.89 0.82
C VAL A 318 -3.20 2.71 0.83
N SER A 319 -2.72 1.49 0.60
CA SER A 319 -1.29 1.16 0.61
C SER A 319 -0.51 1.98 -0.43
N ARG A 320 -1.03 2.08 -1.66
CA ARG A 320 -0.39 2.84 -2.73
C ARG A 320 -0.23 4.31 -2.39
N ALA A 321 -1.31 4.96 -1.97
CA ALA A 321 -1.29 6.38 -1.67
C ALA A 321 -0.41 6.66 -0.43
N MET A 322 -0.52 5.82 0.60
CA MET A 322 0.23 5.97 1.84
C MET A 322 1.74 5.77 1.62
N ALA A 323 2.16 4.74 0.88
CA ALA A 323 3.57 4.51 0.56
C ALA A 323 4.20 5.73 -0.12
N THR A 324 3.53 6.27 -1.15
CA THR A 324 4.00 7.45 -1.91
C THR A 324 4.19 8.66 -0.98
N ILE A 325 3.26 8.89 -0.05
CA ILE A 325 3.35 10.00 0.91
C ILE A 325 4.47 9.75 1.93
N LEU A 326 4.62 8.53 2.43
CA LEU A 326 5.65 8.19 3.40
C LEU A 326 7.07 8.25 2.81
N GLU A 327 7.26 7.91 1.54
CA GLU A 327 8.52 8.16 0.82
C GLU A 327 8.86 9.65 0.79
N ALA A 328 7.89 10.49 0.48
CA ALA A 328 8.10 11.93 0.51
C ALA A 328 8.31 12.48 1.94
N VAL A 329 7.73 11.84 2.96
CA VAL A 329 8.04 12.13 4.37
C VAL A 329 9.51 11.82 4.65
N MET A 330 10.06 10.71 4.16
CA MET A 330 11.48 10.40 4.35
C MET A 330 12.41 11.49 3.80
N VAL A 331 12.03 12.14 2.70
CA VAL A 331 12.77 13.27 2.12
C VAL A 331 12.58 14.55 2.94
N ASP A 332 11.34 15.01 3.09
CA ASP A 332 11.06 16.34 3.66
C ASP A 332 11.23 16.40 5.19
N PHE A 333 11.20 15.24 5.86
CA PHE A 333 11.44 15.09 7.30
C PHE A 333 12.76 14.37 7.62
N ALA A 334 13.66 14.17 6.65
CA ALA A 334 14.97 13.52 6.84
C ALA A 334 15.71 13.97 8.12
N PRO A 335 15.86 15.28 8.41
CA PRO A 335 16.63 15.72 9.59
C PRO A 335 16.04 15.25 10.92
N VAL A 336 14.70 15.18 11.02
CA VAL A 336 14.04 14.73 12.26
C VAL A 336 13.98 13.21 12.36
N LEU A 337 13.89 12.51 11.23
CA LEU A 337 13.94 11.06 11.19
C LEU A 337 15.33 10.54 11.57
N ASP A 338 16.39 11.17 11.08
CA ASP A 338 17.78 10.83 11.42
C ASP A 338 18.11 11.11 12.86
N SER A 339 17.84 12.33 13.32
CA SER A 339 18.18 12.74 14.69
C SER A 339 17.47 11.90 15.75
N ARG A 340 16.35 11.24 15.41
CA ARG A 340 15.61 10.33 16.28
C ARG A 340 15.89 8.85 16.00
N GLY A 341 16.60 8.51 14.93
CA GLY A 341 16.84 7.12 14.54
C GLY A 341 15.58 6.39 14.02
N ALA A 342 14.59 7.11 13.49
CA ALA A 342 13.32 6.54 13.01
C ALA A 342 13.30 6.29 11.49
N ALA A 343 14.35 6.67 10.77
CA ALA A 343 14.43 6.55 9.31
C ALA A 343 14.28 5.11 8.81
N ASN A 344 14.97 4.16 9.45
CA ASN A 344 14.94 2.76 9.05
C ASN A 344 13.57 2.11 9.27
N ASP A 345 12.91 2.37 10.40
CA ASP A 345 11.57 1.85 10.68
C ASP A 345 10.55 2.42 9.67
N LEU A 346 10.64 3.71 9.36
CA LEU A 346 9.76 4.33 8.37
C LEU A 346 9.97 3.75 6.98
N HIS A 347 11.22 3.46 6.62
CA HIS A 347 11.54 2.78 5.39
C HIS A 347 10.90 1.38 5.31
N HIS A 348 11.00 0.58 6.37
CA HIS A 348 10.38 -0.74 6.42
C HIS A 348 8.85 -0.65 6.30
N ALA A 349 8.22 0.37 6.89
CA ALA A 349 6.79 0.62 6.71
C ALA A 349 6.44 0.88 5.24
N VAL A 350 7.21 1.73 4.54
CA VAL A 350 7.04 1.98 3.10
C VAL A 350 7.15 0.68 2.30
N LEU A 351 8.18 -0.12 2.56
CA LEU A 351 8.42 -1.38 1.84
C LEU A 351 7.26 -2.37 2.00
N MET A 352 6.72 -2.50 3.21
CA MET A 352 5.56 -3.38 3.44
C MET A 352 4.32 -2.89 2.69
N LEU A 353 4.08 -1.58 2.63
CA LEU A 353 2.98 -1.01 1.84
C LEU A 353 3.21 -1.21 0.33
N GLN A 354 4.46 -1.16 -0.15
CA GLN A 354 4.78 -1.47 -1.55
C GLN A 354 4.48 -2.94 -1.88
N HIS A 355 4.93 -3.89 -1.06
CA HIS A 355 4.60 -5.31 -1.25
C HIS A 355 3.08 -5.56 -1.25
N ALA A 356 2.31 -4.86 -0.41
CA ALA A 356 0.86 -4.89 -0.45
C ALA A 356 0.29 -4.45 -1.81
N THR A 357 0.89 -3.44 -2.46
CA THR A 357 0.46 -2.98 -3.78
C THR A 357 0.84 -3.89 -4.93
N GLU A 358 1.86 -4.73 -4.77
CA GLU A 358 2.31 -5.69 -5.79
C GLU A 358 1.41 -6.90 -5.93
N LEU A 359 0.52 -7.14 -4.96
CA LEU A 359 -0.47 -8.21 -5.02
C LEU A 359 -1.50 -7.93 -6.12
N ASP A 360 -1.38 -8.59 -7.27
CA ASP A 360 -2.29 -8.46 -8.41
C ASP A 360 -2.98 -9.80 -8.77
N PRO A 361 -3.90 -10.29 -7.92
CA PRO A 361 -4.64 -11.50 -8.22
C PRO A 361 -5.68 -11.25 -9.32
N LEU A 362 -5.78 -12.16 -10.28
CA LEU A 362 -6.86 -12.13 -11.29
C LEU A 362 -8.24 -12.28 -10.66
N VAL A 363 -8.33 -13.04 -9.56
CA VAL A 363 -9.53 -13.23 -8.74
C VAL A 363 -9.06 -13.31 -7.30
N VAL A 364 -9.63 -12.50 -6.41
CA VAL A 364 -9.31 -12.56 -4.98
C VAL A 364 -9.89 -13.85 -4.43
N GLN A 365 -9.01 -14.70 -3.88
CA GLN A 365 -9.37 -15.99 -3.30
C GLN A 365 -9.36 -15.91 -1.78
N GLU A 366 -10.41 -16.45 -1.17
CA GLU A 366 -10.67 -16.48 0.27
C GLU A 366 -10.60 -17.90 0.81
N SER A 367 -9.48 -18.57 0.54
CA SER A 367 -9.28 -19.95 0.97
C SER A 367 -9.07 -20.03 2.48
N ASP A 368 -9.33 -21.21 3.06
CA ASP A 368 -8.99 -21.44 4.47
C ASP A 368 -7.49 -21.23 4.72
N TYR A 369 -7.10 -20.82 5.93
CA TYR A 369 -5.69 -20.61 6.31
C TYR A 369 -4.84 -21.89 6.18
N SER A 370 -5.47 -23.06 6.31
CA SER A 370 -4.85 -24.37 6.10
C SER A 370 -5.13 -24.95 4.70
N GLY A 371 -5.77 -24.17 3.84
CA GLY A 371 -6.16 -24.56 2.49
C GLY A 371 -4.96 -24.69 1.54
N PHE A 372 -5.17 -25.43 0.47
CA PHE A 372 -4.17 -25.58 -0.60
C PHE A 372 -4.04 -24.32 -1.48
N PHE A 373 -5.11 -23.53 -1.56
CA PHE A 373 -5.18 -22.31 -2.36
C PHE A 373 -4.83 -21.08 -1.51
N ALA A 374 -4.42 -20.00 -2.17
CA ALA A 374 -4.06 -18.76 -1.49
C ALA A 374 -5.28 -18.11 -0.80
N ASN A 375 -5.02 -17.45 0.32
CA ASN A 375 -5.92 -16.49 0.91
C ASN A 375 -5.33 -15.09 0.70
N HIS A 376 -5.85 -14.36 -0.29
CA HIS A 376 -5.28 -13.08 -0.70
C HIS A 376 -5.53 -11.99 0.32
N ARG A 377 -6.70 -11.99 1.01
CA ARG A 377 -6.96 -11.06 2.11
C ARG A 377 -6.03 -11.28 3.29
N ALA A 378 -5.74 -12.52 3.66
CA ALA A 378 -4.77 -12.84 4.72
C ALA A 378 -3.34 -12.42 4.32
N ASN A 379 -2.94 -12.66 3.07
CA ASN A 379 -1.63 -12.22 2.57
C ASN A 379 -1.50 -10.69 2.59
N MET A 380 -2.54 -9.96 2.17
CA MET A 380 -2.60 -8.50 2.27
C MET A 380 -2.54 -8.02 3.73
N ALA A 381 -3.31 -8.65 4.62
CA ALA A 381 -3.37 -8.30 6.04
C ALA A 381 -1.99 -8.40 6.71
N ALA A 382 -1.19 -9.42 6.36
CA ALA A 382 0.16 -9.56 6.89
C ALA A 382 1.04 -8.33 6.58
N PHE A 383 1.02 -7.82 5.34
CA PHE A 383 1.78 -6.62 4.97
C PHE A 383 1.22 -5.36 5.63
N ILE A 384 -0.10 -5.18 5.67
CA ILE A 384 -0.76 -4.05 6.32
C ILE A 384 -0.42 -4.01 7.82
N SER A 385 -0.50 -5.15 8.50
CA SER A 385 -0.22 -5.28 9.93
C SER A 385 1.25 -4.97 10.24
N HIS A 386 2.19 -5.45 9.41
CA HIS A 386 3.61 -5.10 9.53
C HIS A 386 3.87 -3.60 9.30
N ALA A 387 3.29 -3.01 8.24
CA ALA A 387 3.41 -1.58 7.98
C ALA A 387 2.91 -0.74 9.17
N ARG A 388 1.76 -1.13 9.74
CA ARG A 388 1.19 -0.50 10.93
C ARG A 388 2.12 -0.58 12.13
N ALA A 389 2.70 -1.74 12.40
CA ALA A 389 3.65 -1.94 13.50
C ALA A 389 4.89 -1.04 13.36
N TYR A 390 5.47 -0.96 12.16
CA TYR A 390 6.61 -0.06 11.90
C TYR A 390 6.24 1.42 12.07
N ILE A 391 5.06 1.86 11.59
CA ILE A 391 4.59 3.22 11.83
C ILE A 391 4.43 3.50 13.34
N GLN A 392 3.95 2.52 14.11
CA GLN A 392 3.85 2.64 15.57
C GLN A 392 5.23 2.79 16.23
N PHE A 393 6.24 2.04 15.77
CA PHE A 393 7.63 2.20 16.24
C PHE A 393 8.18 3.58 15.91
N VAL A 394 7.98 4.07 14.68
CA VAL A 394 8.38 5.43 14.27
C VAL A 394 7.75 6.49 15.18
N ILE A 395 6.44 6.38 15.47
CA ILE A 395 5.75 7.30 16.37
C ILE A 395 6.39 7.29 17.77
N LYS A 396 6.62 6.09 18.32
CA LYS A 396 7.22 5.91 19.64
C LYS A 396 8.63 6.53 19.71
N THR A 397 9.49 6.15 18.77
CA THR A 397 10.88 6.62 18.66
C THR A 397 10.98 8.14 18.48
N MET A 398 10.07 8.77 17.73
CA MET A 398 10.06 10.22 17.58
C MET A 398 9.48 10.97 18.80
N SER A 399 8.70 10.29 19.65
CA SER A 399 8.08 10.87 20.84
C SER A 399 8.97 10.87 22.08
N THR A 400 9.94 9.96 22.14
CA THR A 400 11.02 9.93 23.14
C THR A 400 12.10 10.90 22.70
#